data_AF-A0AAE9F9Z1-F1
#
_entry.id   AF-A0AAE9F9Z1-F1
#
_cell.length_a   1.000
_cell.length_b   1.000
_cell.length_c   1.000
_cell.angle_alpha   90.00
_cell.angle_beta   90.00
_cell.angle_gamma   90.00
#
_symmetry.space_group_name_H-M   'P 1'
#
loop_
_entity.id
_entity.type
_entity.pdbx_description
1 polymer ?
#
loop_
_entity_poly.entity_id
_entity_poly.type
_entity_poly.pdbx_seq_one_letter_code
_entity_poly.pdbx_strand_id
1 'polypeptide(L)'
;MFEILGASFAWAADAQRYSIQYKKKWQIHDPHFSALPVLVRQLELNLQEHKMIALISLILAFLAPQAQAVIGGDLNCTSYNGTAFVWTPAATACSNVISDSSCAILYPAPVVADGYPAPNMDQQRPLACYTTATATPAAIVQDMKKAAMDNCPRTCGLCCQTSAYSCANVAFPRLNCATITSSQCLSAAWRTIIATDCPSACGFCNSGGCVDAVMDCANDRSICTGVGMQDFVNTYCQRTCNRCASSTTRSSVISSATCTSYIADSSTNCRNWSTNGFCTNTFYTLAQRRSYCATTCRIC
;
A
#
# COMPACT_ATOMS: atom_id res chain seq x y z
N MET A 1 -13.36 -24.70 5.79
CA MET A 1 -14.72 -24.65 6.38
C MET A 1 -15.25 -26.00 6.87
N PHE A 2 -14.47 -27.11 6.81
CA PHE A 2 -14.90 -28.42 7.33
C PHE A 2 -14.12 -28.93 8.56
N GLU A 3 -12.99 -28.32 8.94
CA GLU A 3 -12.21 -28.80 10.09
C GLU A 3 -12.51 -28.06 11.41
N ILE A 4 -13.11 -26.88 11.37
CA ILE A 4 -13.42 -26.10 12.60
C ILE A 4 -14.72 -26.61 13.27
N LEU A 5 -15.59 -27.30 12.53
CA LEU A 5 -16.78 -27.93 13.10
C LEU A 5 -16.44 -29.17 13.95
N GLY A 6 -15.34 -29.89 13.64
CA GLY A 6 -14.98 -31.12 14.36
C GLY A 6 -14.57 -30.91 15.82
N ALA A 7 -13.92 -29.78 16.14
CA ALA A 7 -13.42 -29.50 17.49
C ALA A 7 -14.54 -29.10 18.47
N SER A 8 -15.60 -28.46 17.96
CA SER A 8 -16.74 -27.99 18.78
C SER A 8 -17.68 -29.13 19.20
N PHE A 9 -17.80 -30.19 18.40
CA PHE A 9 -18.61 -31.36 18.77
C PHE A 9 -17.94 -32.25 19.81
N ALA A 10 -16.59 -32.26 19.89
CA ALA A 10 -15.86 -33.06 20.87
C ALA A 10 -16.05 -32.55 22.32
N TRP A 11 -16.15 -31.23 22.53
CA TRP A 11 -16.39 -30.65 23.86
C TRP A 11 -17.83 -30.83 24.37
N ALA A 12 -18.82 -30.95 23.46
CA ALA A 12 -20.22 -31.15 23.84
C ALA A 12 -20.52 -32.59 24.32
N ALA A 13 -19.80 -33.58 23.78
CA ALA A 13 -20.00 -34.99 24.14
C ALA A 13 -19.49 -35.34 25.55
N ASP A 14 -18.42 -34.70 26.03
CA ASP A 14 -17.88 -34.92 27.38
C ASP A 14 -18.77 -34.29 28.48
N ALA A 15 -19.43 -33.18 28.19
CA ALA A 15 -20.38 -32.55 29.12
C ALA A 15 -21.65 -33.40 29.35
N GLN A 16 -22.11 -34.15 28.34
CA GLN A 16 -23.25 -35.05 28.49
C GLN A 16 -22.92 -36.32 29.30
N ARG A 17 -21.68 -36.83 29.23
CA ARG A 17 -21.25 -38.00 30.03
C ARG A 17 -21.20 -37.70 31.53
N TYR A 18 -20.86 -36.46 31.93
CA TYR A 18 -20.81 -36.05 33.34
C TYR A 18 -22.21 -35.93 33.98
N SER A 19 -23.21 -35.51 33.19
CA SER A 19 -24.61 -35.35 33.64
C SER A 19 -25.32 -36.68 33.96
N ILE A 20 -25.01 -37.75 33.22
CA ILE A 20 -25.65 -39.07 33.40
C ILE A 20 -25.11 -39.80 34.64
N GLN A 21 -23.84 -39.60 34.99
CA GLN A 21 -23.22 -40.16 36.21
C GLN A 21 -23.89 -39.65 37.50
N TYR A 22 -24.29 -38.37 37.54
CA TYR A 22 -24.93 -37.78 38.73
C TYR A 22 -26.37 -38.25 38.97
N LYS A 23 -27.12 -38.61 37.92
CA LYS A 23 -28.51 -39.09 38.06
C LYS A 23 -28.63 -40.52 38.60
N LYS A 24 -27.60 -41.35 38.47
CA LYS A 24 -27.63 -42.74 38.98
C LYS A 24 -27.35 -42.88 40.48
N LYS A 25 -26.87 -41.83 41.15
CA LYS A 25 -26.43 -41.91 42.57
C LYS A 25 -27.53 -41.59 43.60
N TRP A 26 -28.77 -41.31 43.18
CA TRP A 26 -29.85 -40.84 44.07
C TRP A 26 -31.11 -41.73 44.14
N GLN A 27 -31.03 -42.99 43.72
CA GLN A 27 -32.11 -43.96 43.95
C GLN A 27 -31.81 -44.87 45.13
N ILE A 28 -31.85 -44.35 46.36
CA ILE A 28 -32.06 -45.18 47.57
C ILE A 28 -33.00 -44.43 48.53
N HIS A 29 -34.15 -45.05 48.76
CA HIS A 29 -35.12 -44.96 49.86
C HIS A 29 -34.81 -44.03 51.06
N ASP A 30 -35.68 -43.04 51.34
CA ASP A 30 -36.63 -43.02 52.49
C ASP A 30 -37.21 -41.60 52.75
N PRO A 31 -38.35 -41.48 53.48
CA PRO A 31 -39.31 -40.40 53.29
C PRO A 31 -39.29 -39.36 54.42
N HIS A 32 -38.92 -38.10 54.13
CA HIS A 32 -39.36 -36.95 54.94
C HIS A 32 -39.45 -35.67 54.08
N PHE A 33 -40.69 -35.37 53.68
CA PHE A 33 -41.31 -34.05 53.52
C PHE A 33 -40.66 -32.98 54.44
N SER A 34 -40.28 -31.75 54.06
CA SER A 34 -41.12 -30.71 53.44
C SER A 34 -40.24 -29.49 53.05
N ALA A 35 -39.67 -29.44 51.84
CA ALA A 35 -39.01 -28.21 51.33
C ALA A 35 -38.99 -28.08 49.78
N LEU A 36 -39.62 -29.02 49.08
CA LEU A 36 -39.53 -29.13 47.61
C LEU A 36 -40.27 -28.05 46.78
N PRO A 37 -41.40 -27.43 47.18
CA PRO A 37 -42.12 -26.54 46.26
C PRO A 37 -41.48 -25.15 46.10
N VAL A 38 -40.67 -24.69 47.06
CA VAL A 38 -39.97 -23.39 46.98
C VAL A 38 -38.71 -23.51 46.10
N LEU A 39 -37.97 -24.62 46.22
CA LEU A 39 -36.75 -24.84 45.45
C LEU A 39 -37.04 -25.12 43.96
N VAL A 40 -38.15 -25.79 43.66
CA VAL A 40 -38.61 -26.04 42.27
C VAL A 40 -39.06 -24.74 41.59
N ARG A 41 -39.83 -23.87 42.27
CA ARG A 41 -40.18 -22.54 41.75
C ARG A 41 -38.94 -21.64 41.56
N GLN A 42 -37.97 -21.72 42.46
CA GLN A 42 -36.71 -20.98 42.34
C GLN A 42 -35.85 -21.48 41.15
N LEU A 43 -35.87 -22.78 40.84
CA LEU A 43 -35.22 -23.34 39.64
C LEU A 43 -35.94 -22.96 38.34
N GLU A 44 -37.27 -22.91 38.33
CA GLU A 44 -38.06 -22.53 37.15
C GLU A 44 -37.91 -21.04 36.79
N LEU A 45 -37.77 -20.16 37.79
CA LEU A 45 -37.42 -18.75 37.59
C LEU A 45 -35.98 -18.58 37.05
N ASN A 46 -35.01 -19.32 37.59
CA ASN A 46 -33.63 -19.30 37.10
C ASN A 46 -33.47 -19.87 35.67
N LEU A 47 -34.31 -20.86 35.30
CA LEU A 47 -34.30 -21.45 33.95
C LEU A 47 -34.94 -20.52 32.90
N GLN A 48 -35.88 -19.66 33.30
CA GLN A 48 -36.42 -18.58 32.46
C GLN A 48 -35.39 -17.48 32.22
N GLU A 49 -34.61 -17.09 33.24
CA GLU A 49 -33.53 -16.11 33.08
C GLU A 49 -32.40 -16.63 32.19
N HIS A 50 -31.97 -17.88 32.33
CA HIS A 50 -30.94 -18.46 31.46
C HIS A 50 -31.40 -18.62 30.01
N LYS A 51 -32.68 -18.91 29.78
CA LYS A 51 -33.26 -18.95 28.42
C LYS A 51 -33.33 -17.56 27.78
N MET A 52 -33.71 -16.53 28.55
CA MET A 52 -33.70 -15.15 28.09
C MET A 52 -32.29 -14.63 27.83
N ILE A 53 -31.31 -14.94 28.70
CA ILE A 53 -29.90 -14.57 28.50
C ILE A 53 -29.31 -15.29 27.28
N ALA A 54 -29.65 -16.56 27.03
CA ALA A 54 -29.21 -17.30 25.84
C ALA A 54 -29.83 -16.74 24.55
N LEU A 55 -31.12 -16.37 24.57
CA LEU A 55 -31.80 -15.72 23.45
C LEU A 55 -31.24 -14.32 23.17
N ILE A 56 -30.99 -13.53 24.21
CA ILE A 56 -30.36 -12.20 24.11
C ILE A 56 -28.94 -12.35 23.56
N SER A 57 -28.18 -13.36 23.99
CA SER A 57 -26.81 -13.64 23.48
C SER A 57 -26.80 -14.06 22.01
N LEU A 58 -27.80 -14.85 21.56
CA LEU A 58 -27.99 -15.22 20.16
C LEU A 58 -28.43 -14.02 19.29
N ILE A 59 -29.26 -13.13 19.83
CA ILE A 59 -29.72 -11.91 19.16
C ILE A 59 -28.58 -10.87 19.09
N LEU A 60 -27.76 -10.72 20.14
CA LEU A 60 -26.55 -9.88 20.13
C LEU A 60 -25.46 -10.43 19.19
N ALA A 61 -25.37 -11.75 19.00
CA ALA A 61 -24.47 -12.34 18.00
C ALA A 61 -24.95 -12.08 16.54
N PHE A 62 -26.25 -11.93 16.32
CA PHE A 62 -26.84 -11.55 15.02
C PHE A 62 -26.92 -10.03 14.78
N LEU A 63 -26.84 -9.22 15.85
CA LEU A 63 -26.72 -7.76 15.83
C LEU A 63 -25.27 -7.27 15.86
N ALA A 64 -24.30 -8.18 15.96
CA ALA A 64 -22.93 -7.83 15.66
C ALA A 64 -22.93 -7.27 14.23
N PRO A 65 -22.49 -6.02 14.00
CA PRO A 65 -22.32 -5.55 12.65
C PRO A 65 -21.38 -6.54 11.97
N GLN A 66 -21.81 -7.14 10.85
CA GLN A 66 -20.89 -7.73 9.90
C GLN A 66 -20.02 -6.58 9.40
N ALA A 67 -18.94 -6.32 10.13
CA ALA A 67 -17.99 -5.27 9.95
C ALA A 67 -16.64 -5.98 9.76
N GLN A 68 -15.84 -5.74 8.73
CA GLN A 68 -15.91 -4.85 7.58
C GLN A 68 -15.12 -5.54 6.45
N ALA A 69 -15.13 -4.97 5.25
CA ALA A 69 -14.17 -5.31 4.20
C ALA A 69 -12.73 -5.18 4.72
N VAL A 70 -12.14 -6.30 5.14
CA VAL A 70 -10.70 -6.43 5.39
C VAL A 70 -10.08 -6.94 4.09
N ILE A 71 -8.95 -6.35 3.68
CA ILE A 71 -8.20 -6.80 2.50
C ILE A 71 -7.75 -8.26 2.72
N GLY A 72 -8.53 -9.23 2.25
CA GLY A 72 -8.44 -10.64 2.64
C GLY A 72 -7.90 -11.60 1.56
N GLY A 73 -7.17 -11.11 0.56
CA GLY A 73 -6.64 -11.92 -0.53
C GLY A 73 -5.29 -11.41 -1.04
N ASP A 74 -5.33 -10.35 -1.84
CA ASP A 74 -4.11 -9.75 -2.41
C ASP A 74 -3.73 -8.42 -1.71
N LEU A 75 -2.76 -8.51 -0.80
CA LEU A 75 -2.21 -7.41 -0.01
C LEU A 75 -1.18 -6.54 -0.76
N ASN A 76 -0.93 -6.78 -2.06
CA ASN A 76 -0.02 -5.92 -2.82
C ASN A 76 -0.50 -4.46 -2.82
N CYS A 77 0.43 -3.50 -2.78
CA CYS A 77 0.14 -2.06 -2.65
C CYS A 77 -0.55 -1.63 -1.34
N THR A 78 -0.51 -2.46 -0.30
CA THR A 78 -1.03 -2.12 1.03
C THR A 78 0.11 -1.97 2.06
N SER A 79 -0.19 -1.27 3.16
CA SER A 79 0.69 -1.13 4.31
C SER A 79 -0.10 -1.38 5.59
N TYR A 80 0.53 -1.98 6.59
CA TYR A 80 -0.09 -2.18 7.90
C TYR A 80 0.04 -0.90 8.72
N ASN A 81 -1.09 -0.34 9.17
CA ASN A 81 -1.12 0.91 9.95
C ASN A 81 -1.12 0.68 11.48
N GLY A 82 -1.01 -0.57 11.93
CA GLY A 82 -1.11 -0.96 13.34
C GLY A 82 -2.44 -1.59 13.73
N THR A 83 -3.50 -1.40 12.93
CA THR A 83 -4.82 -2.02 13.16
C THR A 83 -5.25 -2.89 11.98
N ALA A 84 -5.09 -2.39 10.75
CA ALA A 84 -5.48 -3.08 9.52
C ALA A 84 -4.48 -2.83 8.38
N PHE A 85 -4.61 -3.61 7.31
CA PHE A 85 -3.96 -3.30 6.04
C PHE A 85 -4.76 -2.22 5.33
N VAL A 86 -4.09 -1.10 5.00
CA VAL A 86 -4.68 0.01 4.26
C VAL A 86 -3.96 0.20 2.93
N TRP A 87 -4.67 0.71 1.93
CA TRP A 87 -4.08 1.02 0.64
C TRP A 87 -3.07 2.16 0.75
N THR A 88 -1.88 1.94 0.19
CA THR A 88 -0.90 3.02 0.04
C THR A 88 -1.39 4.05 -0.98
N PRO A 89 -0.95 5.32 -0.90
CA PRO A 89 -1.23 6.30 -1.96
C PRO A 89 -0.82 5.82 -3.36
N ALA A 90 0.26 5.03 -3.44
CA ALA A 90 0.75 4.44 -4.67
C ALA A 90 -0.19 3.39 -5.28
N ALA A 91 -1.14 2.83 -4.53
CA ALA A 91 -2.09 1.83 -5.04
C ALA A 91 -3.03 2.40 -6.11
N THR A 92 -3.33 3.70 -6.03
CA THR A 92 -4.30 4.39 -6.90
C THR A 92 -3.73 5.66 -7.54
N ALA A 93 -2.40 5.80 -7.55
CA ALA A 93 -1.72 6.99 -8.06
C ALA A 93 -1.71 7.11 -9.59
N CYS A 94 -2.03 6.02 -10.30
CA CYS A 94 -2.16 5.97 -11.75
C CYS A 94 -3.61 6.09 -12.20
N SER A 95 -3.81 6.35 -13.49
CA SER A 95 -5.11 6.23 -14.13
C SER A 95 -5.33 4.82 -14.67
N ASN A 96 -6.59 4.44 -14.88
CA ASN A 96 -6.91 3.27 -15.67
C ASN A 96 -6.54 3.49 -17.14
N VAL A 97 -6.27 2.40 -17.86
CA VAL A 97 -5.96 2.43 -19.29
C VAL A 97 -7.23 2.52 -20.12
N ILE A 98 -8.31 1.89 -19.64
CA ILE A 98 -9.67 2.06 -20.17
C ILE A 98 -10.49 2.99 -19.26
N SER A 99 -11.69 3.37 -19.69
CA SER A 99 -12.55 4.26 -18.90
C SER A 99 -12.92 3.66 -17.54
N ASP A 100 -13.07 4.52 -16.54
CA ASP A 100 -13.49 4.12 -15.19
C ASP A 100 -14.85 3.40 -15.21
N SER A 101 -15.74 3.77 -16.13
CA SER A 101 -17.03 3.10 -16.33
C SER A 101 -16.87 1.66 -16.83
N SER A 102 -15.96 1.42 -17.78
CA SER A 102 -15.66 0.06 -18.25
C SER A 102 -14.97 -0.75 -17.16
N CYS A 103 -14.04 -0.15 -16.43
CA CYS A 103 -13.41 -0.81 -15.28
C CYS A 103 -14.42 -1.19 -14.20
N ALA A 104 -15.44 -0.36 -13.96
CA ALA A 104 -16.48 -0.67 -12.98
C ALA A 104 -17.36 -1.85 -13.36
N ILE A 105 -17.56 -2.10 -14.67
CA ILE A 105 -18.28 -3.27 -15.17
C ILE A 105 -17.41 -4.52 -15.11
N LEU A 106 -16.13 -4.42 -15.50
CA LEU A 106 -15.21 -5.56 -15.52
C LEU A 106 -14.77 -6.01 -14.12
N TYR A 107 -14.65 -5.07 -13.18
CA TYR A 107 -14.14 -5.29 -11.83
C TYR A 107 -15.13 -4.75 -10.79
N PRO A 108 -16.30 -5.38 -10.62
CA PRO A 108 -17.31 -4.87 -9.69
C PRO A 108 -16.80 -4.89 -8.24
N ALA A 109 -17.03 -3.79 -7.52
CA ALA A 109 -16.69 -3.69 -6.10
C ALA A 109 -17.39 -4.81 -5.30
N PRO A 110 -16.69 -5.53 -4.40
CA PRO A 110 -17.29 -6.60 -3.61
C PRO A 110 -18.41 -6.10 -2.70
N VAL A 111 -18.23 -4.90 -2.17
CA VAL A 111 -19.22 -4.18 -1.35
C VAL A 111 -19.40 -2.80 -1.95
N VAL A 112 -20.56 -2.56 -2.56
CA VAL A 112 -20.86 -1.29 -3.25
C VAL A 112 -20.77 -0.09 -2.31
N ALA A 113 -21.09 -0.27 -1.03
CA ALA A 113 -21.03 0.77 -0.01
C ALA A 113 -19.61 1.25 0.30
N ASP A 114 -18.61 0.35 0.23
CA ASP A 114 -17.22 0.66 0.54
C ASP A 114 -16.50 1.28 -0.67
N GLY A 115 -16.96 0.92 -1.88
CA GLY A 115 -16.44 1.42 -3.15
C GLY A 115 -15.13 0.74 -3.56
N TYR A 116 -14.31 1.48 -4.31
CA TYR A 116 -13.01 1.01 -4.80
C TYR A 116 -11.88 1.32 -3.82
N PRO A 117 -10.74 0.60 -3.91
CA PRO A 117 -9.52 0.95 -3.18
C PRO A 117 -9.25 2.45 -3.19
N ALA A 118 -9.01 3.02 -2.01
CA ALA A 118 -8.64 4.42 -1.84
C ALA A 118 -7.52 4.57 -0.80
N PRO A 119 -6.63 5.57 -0.93
CA PRO A 119 -5.51 5.74 0.00
C PRO A 119 -5.94 5.81 1.46
N ASN A 120 -5.20 5.13 2.34
CA ASN A 120 -5.44 5.04 3.78
C ASN A 120 -6.77 4.41 4.21
N MET A 121 -7.50 3.80 3.27
CA MET A 121 -8.71 3.05 3.53
C MET A 121 -8.43 1.54 3.37
N ASP A 122 -9.31 0.70 3.89
CA ASP A 122 -9.17 -0.76 3.95
C ASP A 122 -10.11 -1.52 3.00
N GLN A 123 -10.70 -0.83 2.00
CA GLN A 123 -11.68 -1.46 1.10
C GLN A 123 -11.16 -2.74 0.47
N GLN A 124 -12.05 -3.73 0.33
CA GLN A 124 -11.72 -4.98 -0.32
C GLN A 124 -11.45 -4.78 -1.80
N ARG A 125 -10.29 -5.30 -2.26
CA ARG A 125 -9.96 -5.38 -3.68
C ARG A 125 -11.04 -6.18 -4.43
N PRO A 126 -11.57 -5.70 -5.58
CA PRO A 126 -12.47 -6.50 -6.40
C PRO A 126 -11.89 -7.88 -6.69
N LEU A 127 -12.68 -8.94 -6.49
CA LEU A 127 -12.18 -10.32 -6.62
C LEU A 127 -11.65 -10.61 -8.03
N ALA A 128 -12.38 -10.14 -9.04
CA ALA A 128 -11.99 -10.25 -10.45
C ALA A 128 -10.63 -9.60 -10.76
N CYS A 129 -10.11 -8.71 -9.91
CA CYS A 129 -8.79 -8.12 -10.10
C CYS A 129 -7.64 -9.09 -9.86
N TYR A 130 -7.86 -10.26 -9.27
CA TYR A 130 -6.78 -11.19 -8.94
C TYR A 130 -7.17 -12.67 -8.91
N THR A 131 -8.47 -12.99 -8.98
CA THR A 131 -8.95 -14.38 -8.88
C THR A 131 -10.20 -14.59 -9.73
N THR A 132 -10.50 -15.86 -10.03
CA THR A 132 -11.79 -16.30 -10.60
C THR A 132 -12.76 -16.81 -9.54
N ALA A 133 -12.33 -16.87 -8.26
CA ALA A 133 -13.19 -17.24 -7.15
C ALA A 133 -14.19 -16.13 -6.82
N THR A 134 -15.34 -16.52 -6.27
CA THR A 134 -16.45 -15.61 -5.91
C THR A 134 -16.48 -15.24 -4.43
N ALA A 135 -15.57 -15.77 -3.62
CA ALA A 135 -15.46 -15.49 -2.18
C ALA A 135 -14.01 -15.57 -1.69
N THR A 136 -13.70 -14.89 -0.58
CA THR A 136 -12.42 -14.98 0.13
C THR A 136 -12.42 -16.08 1.19
N PRO A 137 -11.26 -16.68 1.53
CA PRO A 137 -9.93 -16.46 0.94
C PRO A 137 -9.83 -17.09 -0.46
N ALA A 138 -9.24 -16.36 -1.40
CA ALA A 138 -9.11 -16.77 -2.78
C ALA A 138 -7.64 -16.82 -3.22
N ALA A 139 -7.30 -17.83 -4.02
CA ALA A 139 -5.97 -17.94 -4.62
C ALA A 139 -5.77 -16.84 -5.67
N ILE A 140 -4.54 -16.32 -5.75
CA ILE A 140 -4.14 -15.33 -6.75
C ILE A 140 -3.87 -16.04 -8.08
N VAL A 141 -4.68 -15.74 -9.09
CA VAL A 141 -4.49 -16.12 -10.48
C VAL A 141 -3.71 -15.01 -11.17
N GLN A 142 -2.45 -15.28 -11.53
CA GLN A 142 -1.54 -14.26 -12.06
C GLN A 142 -2.04 -13.63 -13.36
N ASP A 143 -2.69 -14.39 -14.24
CA ASP A 143 -3.21 -13.86 -15.51
C ASP A 143 -4.36 -12.86 -15.28
N MET A 144 -5.25 -13.13 -14.32
CA MET A 144 -6.31 -12.19 -13.91
C MET A 144 -5.71 -10.92 -13.33
N LYS A 145 -4.71 -11.10 -12.46
CA LYS A 145 -4.00 -9.97 -11.87
C LYS A 145 -3.27 -9.14 -12.92
N LYS A 146 -2.62 -9.77 -13.88
CA LYS A 146 -1.93 -9.09 -14.99
C LYS A 146 -2.91 -8.33 -15.88
N ALA A 147 -4.03 -8.94 -16.27
CA ALA A 147 -5.07 -8.26 -17.04
C ALA A 147 -5.66 -7.06 -16.30
N ALA A 148 -5.85 -7.17 -14.99
CA ALA A 148 -6.28 -6.08 -14.13
C ALA A 148 -5.24 -4.94 -14.06
N MET A 149 -3.95 -5.26 -13.91
CA MET A 149 -2.86 -4.28 -13.95
C MET A 149 -2.77 -3.53 -15.27
N ASP A 150 -3.02 -4.22 -16.39
CA ASP A 150 -2.83 -3.65 -17.71
C ASP A 150 -4.03 -2.81 -18.18
N ASN A 151 -5.23 -3.08 -17.68
CA ASN A 151 -6.45 -2.39 -18.13
C ASN A 151 -6.99 -1.42 -17.08
N CYS A 152 -7.04 -1.85 -15.82
CA CYS A 152 -7.72 -1.13 -14.73
C CYS A 152 -6.89 -1.07 -13.43
N PRO A 153 -5.61 -0.66 -13.49
CA PRO A 153 -4.73 -0.68 -12.32
C PRO A 153 -5.22 0.22 -11.19
N ARG A 154 -5.89 1.34 -11.47
CA ARG A 154 -6.42 2.24 -10.43
C ARG A 154 -7.61 1.61 -9.72
N THR A 155 -8.59 1.15 -10.48
CA THR A 155 -9.81 0.49 -9.94
C THR A 155 -9.45 -0.72 -9.10
N CYS A 156 -8.43 -1.46 -9.53
CA CYS A 156 -7.98 -2.63 -8.80
C CYS A 156 -7.01 -2.33 -7.67
N GLY A 157 -6.49 -1.11 -7.48
CA GLY A 157 -5.48 -0.84 -6.45
C GLY A 157 -4.12 -1.50 -6.75
N LEU A 158 -3.71 -1.50 -8.01
CA LEU A 158 -2.48 -2.14 -8.52
C LEU A 158 -1.48 -1.16 -9.12
N CYS A 159 -1.72 0.15 -9.03
CA CYS A 159 -0.83 1.14 -9.63
C CYS A 159 0.63 0.96 -9.19
N CYS A 160 0.90 0.63 -7.92
CA CYS A 160 2.26 0.42 -7.41
C CYS A 160 3.03 -0.73 -8.10
N GLN A 161 2.34 -1.63 -8.79
CA GLN A 161 2.94 -2.76 -9.51
C GLN A 161 3.08 -2.51 -11.02
N THR A 162 2.50 -1.41 -11.53
CA THR A 162 2.71 -1.02 -12.92
C THR A 162 4.15 -0.56 -13.13
N SER A 163 4.71 -0.79 -14.32
CA SER A 163 6.11 -0.46 -14.61
C SER A 163 6.44 1.03 -14.42
N ALA A 164 5.45 1.91 -14.56
CA ALA A 164 5.62 3.35 -14.35
C ALA A 164 5.84 3.71 -12.86
N TYR A 165 5.34 2.91 -11.93
CA TYR A 165 5.36 3.19 -10.49
C TYR A 165 6.18 2.17 -9.68
N SER A 166 6.52 1.02 -10.27
CA SER A 166 7.26 -0.06 -9.62
C SER A 166 8.77 0.19 -9.65
N CYS A 167 9.24 1.17 -8.88
CA CYS A 167 10.65 1.41 -8.62
C CYS A 167 10.85 1.98 -7.21
N ALA A 168 12.08 1.89 -6.72
CA ALA A 168 12.46 2.55 -5.48
C ALA A 168 12.61 4.06 -5.69
N ASN A 169 12.16 4.84 -4.72
CA ASN A 169 12.58 6.23 -4.58
C ASN A 169 14.03 6.29 -4.10
N VAL A 170 14.68 7.44 -4.26
CA VAL A 170 16.04 7.61 -3.73
C VAL A 170 16.01 7.52 -2.20
N ALA A 171 17.12 7.09 -1.58
CA ALA A 171 17.16 6.86 -0.13
C ALA A 171 17.00 8.14 0.70
N PHE A 172 17.47 9.28 0.17
CA PHE A 172 17.42 10.59 0.83
C PHE A 172 16.85 11.65 -0.12
N PRO A 173 15.54 11.61 -0.40
CA PRO A 173 14.90 12.56 -1.29
C PRO A 173 14.86 13.94 -0.64
N ARG A 174 14.89 15.00 -1.45
CA ARG A 174 14.65 16.38 -1.00
C ARG A 174 13.20 16.59 -0.54
N LEU A 175 12.30 15.70 -0.95
CA LEU A 175 10.87 15.73 -0.67
C LEU A 175 10.44 14.48 0.08
N ASN A 176 9.42 14.60 0.93
CA ASN A 176 8.77 13.42 1.47
C ASN A 176 7.90 12.76 0.38
N CYS A 177 8.38 11.66 -0.20
CA CYS A 177 7.67 10.98 -1.29
C CYS A 177 6.27 10.51 -0.92
N ALA A 178 5.97 10.29 0.36
CA ALA A 178 4.66 9.84 0.83
C ALA A 178 3.59 10.94 0.81
N THR A 179 4.00 12.22 0.79
CA THR A 179 3.08 13.37 0.81
C THR A 179 2.84 13.98 -0.56
N ILE A 180 3.43 13.40 -1.62
CA ILE A 180 3.30 13.92 -2.97
C ILE A 180 1.86 13.74 -3.46
N THR A 181 1.27 14.83 -3.92
CA THR A 181 -0.09 14.82 -4.48
C THR A 181 -0.07 14.67 -5.99
N SER A 182 -1.18 14.20 -6.57
CA SER A 182 -1.34 14.13 -8.03
C SER A 182 -1.15 15.51 -8.70
N SER A 183 -1.57 16.60 -8.06
CA SER A 183 -1.35 17.96 -8.56
C SER A 183 0.13 18.34 -8.64
N GLN A 184 0.97 17.87 -7.71
CA GLN A 184 2.41 18.08 -7.77
C GLN A 184 3.05 17.29 -8.93
N CYS A 185 2.53 16.11 -9.26
CA CYS A 185 2.96 15.33 -10.44
C CYS A 185 2.73 16.05 -11.78
N LEU A 186 1.79 17.00 -11.82
CA LEU A 186 1.45 17.80 -13.01
C LEU A 186 2.08 19.20 -12.99
N SER A 187 2.69 19.60 -11.87
CA SER A 187 3.25 20.94 -11.71
C SER A 187 4.65 21.04 -12.31
N ALA A 188 4.86 22.02 -13.18
CA ALA A 188 6.17 22.30 -13.78
C ALA A 188 7.27 22.61 -12.76
N ALA A 189 6.92 23.15 -11.59
CA ALA A 189 7.89 23.43 -10.53
C ALA A 189 8.42 22.14 -9.86
N TRP A 190 7.58 21.10 -9.78
CA TRP A 190 7.88 19.90 -8.98
C TRP A 190 8.28 18.70 -9.83
N ARG A 191 7.82 18.63 -11.07
CA ARG A 191 7.91 17.43 -11.90
C ARG A 191 9.32 16.87 -12.06
N THR A 192 10.29 17.75 -12.30
CA THR A 192 11.71 17.39 -12.48
C THR A 192 12.36 16.94 -11.17
N ILE A 193 12.01 17.58 -10.05
CA ILE A 193 12.46 17.20 -8.70
C ILE A 193 11.88 15.83 -8.32
N ILE A 194 10.59 15.62 -8.60
CA ILE A 194 9.92 14.35 -8.28
C ILE A 194 10.45 13.21 -9.16
N ALA A 195 10.72 13.44 -10.45
CA ALA A 195 11.27 12.41 -11.31
C ALA A 195 12.65 11.91 -10.85
N THR A 196 13.45 12.78 -10.23
CA THR A 196 14.79 12.44 -9.73
C THR A 196 14.75 11.81 -8.35
N ASP A 197 13.89 12.30 -7.46
CA ASP A 197 13.90 11.89 -6.05
C ASP A 197 12.82 10.85 -5.71
N CYS A 198 11.61 11.03 -6.25
CA CYS A 198 10.43 10.26 -5.90
C CYS A 198 9.70 9.69 -7.14
N PRO A 199 10.39 8.98 -8.05
CA PRO A 199 9.81 8.56 -9.32
C PRO A 199 8.56 7.68 -9.16
N SER A 200 8.47 6.85 -8.12
CA SER A 200 7.31 5.99 -7.91
C SER A 200 6.06 6.73 -7.43
N ALA A 201 6.17 7.99 -6.96
CA ALA A 201 5.01 8.77 -6.55
C ALA A 201 4.17 9.25 -7.75
N CYS A 202 4.80 9.49 -8.90
CA CYS A 202 4.18 10.12 -10.06
C CYS A 202 4.30 9.31 -11.36
N GLY A 203 4.72 8.05 -11.29
CA GLY A 203 4.81 7.21 -12.49
C GLY A 203 6.05 7.46 -13.35
N PHE A 204 7.15 7.93 -12.76
CA PHE A 204 8.38 8.30 -13.48
C PHE A 204 9.48 7.24 -13.45
N CYS A 205 9.17 6.01 -13.04
CA CYS A 205 10.18 4.94 -12.93
C CYS A 205 10.90 4.66 -14.26
N ASN A 206 10.18 4.75 -15.38
CA ASN A 206 10.74 4.53 -16.72
C ASN A 206 11.37 5.78 -17.34
N SER A 207 11.49 6.88 -16.58
CA SER A 207 12.00 8.16 -17.08
C SER A 207 13.48 8.38 -16.80
N GLY A 208 14.11 7.52 -15.99
CA GLY A 208 15.54 7.65 -15.65
C GLY A 208 15.92 8.98 -15.01
N GLY A 209 14.98 9.61 -14.28
CA GLY A 209 15.17 10.92 -13.68
C GLY A 209 14.93 12.12 -14.61
N CYS A 210 14.65 11.90 -15.89
CA CYS A 210 14.42 12.98 -16.84
C CYS A 210 12.97 13.01 -17.36
N VAL A 211 12.30 14.12 -17.13
CA VAL A 211 10.94 14.39 -17.59
C VAL A 211 10.83 15.82 -18.11
N ASP A 212 9.81 16.07 -18.92
CA ASP A 212 9.42 17.45 -19.22
C ASP A 212 8.74 18.04 -17.98
N ALA A 213 9.11 19.28 -17.64
CA ALA A 213 8.44 20.05 -16.61
C ALA A 213 7.04 20.46 -17.08
N VAL A 214 6.92 20.82 -18.35
CA VAL A 214 5.63 21.15 -18.98
C VAL A 214 5.12 19.95 -19.78
N MET A 215 3.85 19.62 -19.63
CA MET A 215 3.24 18.43 -20.28
C MET A 215 3.10 18.58 -21.79
N ASP A 216 2.97 19.82 -22.27
CA ASP A 216 2.57 20.16 -23.62
C ASP A 216 3.74 20.29 -24.60
N CYS A 217 4.97 19.97 -24.18
CA CYS A 217 6.14 20.01 -25.06
C CYS A 217 5.98 19.14 -26.32
N ALA A 218 5.19 18.06 -26.23
CA ALA A 218 4.94 17.17 -27.36
C ALA A 218 3.98 17.76 -28.42
N ASN A 219 3.25 18.82 -28.10
CA ASN A 219 2.27 19.44 -29.03
C ASN A 219 2.96 20.13 -30.21
N ASP A 220 4.13 20.73 -29.98
CA ASP A 220 4.95 21.31 -31.04
C ASP A 220 6.43 20.98 -30.82
N ARG A 221 6.95 20.03 -31.62
CA ARG A 221 8.36 19.64 -31.56
C ARG A 221 9.30 20.63 -32.25
N SER A 222 8.78 21.59 -33.03
CA SER A 222 9.62 22.59 -33.71
C SER A 222 10.32 23.53 -32.73
N ILE A 223 9.75 23.71 -31.53
CA ILE A 223 10.33 24.50 -30.43
C ILE A 223 11.72 23.98 -30.03
N CYS A 224 11.98 22.67 -30.19
CA CYS A 224 13.25 22.04 -29.85
C CYS A 224 14.43 22.56 -30.68
N THR A 225 14.17 23.02 -31.92
CA THR A 225 15.17 23.55 -32.85
C THR A 225 15.15 25.07 -32.96
N GLY A 226 14.16 25.75 -32.36
CA GLY A 226 14.06 27.20 -32.38
C GLY A 226 15.22 27.85 -31.61
N VAL A 227 16.00 28.71 -32.27
CA VAL A 227 17.17 29.37 -31.66
C VAL A 227 16.77 30.23 -30.45
N GLY A 228 15.65 30.95 -30.53
CA GLY A 228 15.14 31.77 -29.42
C GLY A 228 14.46 30.99 -28.29
N MET A 229 14.29 29.67 -28.42
CA MET A 229 13.60 28.82 -27.45
C MET A 229 14.53 27.87 -26.70
N GLN A 230 15.85 27.96 -26.93
CA GLN A 230 16.82 27.02 -26.36
C GLN A 230 16.76 26.98 -24.81
N ASP A 231 16.67 28.13 -24.15
CA ASP A 231 16.59 28.18 -22.68
C ASP A 231 15.30 27.54 -22.15
N PHE A 232 14.18 27.78 -22.84
CA PHE A 232 12.90 27.18 -22.50
C PHE A 232 12.95 25.66 -22.66
N VAL A 233 13.40 25.14 -23.81
CA VAL A 233 13.38 23.68 -24.04
C VAL A 233 14.40 22.93 -23.20
N ASN A 234 15.55 23.54 -22.89
CA ASN A 234 16.55 22.96 -21.99
C ASN A 234 16.05 22.88 -20.54
N THR A 235 15.12 23.76 -20.13
CA THR A 235 14.58 23.77 -18.77
C THR A 235 13.28 22.97 -18.66
N TYR A 236 12.36 23.14 -19.61
CA TYR A 236 10.99 22.68 -19.47
C TYR A 236 10.62 21.47 -20.35
N CYS A 237 11.39 21.20 -21.41
CA CYS A 237 11.09 20.16 -22.41
C CYS A 237 12.25 19.17 -22.61
N GLN A 238 12.93 18.83 -21.52
CA GLN A 238 14.16 18.04 -21.55
C GLN A 238 13.98 16.67 -22.19
N ARG A 239 12.90 15.97 -21.88
CA ARG A 239 12.64 14.63 -22.41
C ARG A 239 12.14 14.69 -23.85
N THR A 240 11.16 15.54 -24.14
CA THR A 240 10.61 15.65 -25.50
C THR A 240 11.66 16.12 -26.51
N CYS A 241 12.52 17.07 -26.13
CA CYS A 241 13.54 17.61 -27.01
C CYS A 241 14.89 16.86 -26.94
N ASN A 242 14.94 15.68 -26.29
CA ASN A 242 16.16 14.90 -26.08
C ASN A 242 17.32 15.71 -25.45
N ARG A 243 16.99 16.66 -24.57
CA ARG A 243 17.93 17.46 -23.79
C ARG A 243 18.20 16.88 -22.40
N CYS A 244 17.59 15.74 -22.07
CA CYS A 244 18.04 14.93 -20.95
C CYS A 244 19.54 14.73 -21.06
N ALA A 245 20.28 15.13 -20.03
CA ALA A 245 21.68 14.72 -19.93
C ALA A 245 21.68 13.19 -20.02
N SER A 246 22.40 12.63 -21.01
CA SER A 246 22.53 11.17 -21.14
C SER A 246 22.98 10.64 -19.78
N SER A 247 22.19 9.75 -19.22
CA SER A 247 22.50 9.02 -17.98
C SER A 247 23.71 8.08 -18.13
N THR A 248 24.49 8.17 -19.22
CA THR A 248 25.88 7.72 -19.29
C THR A 248 26.86 8.64 -18.54
N THR A 249 26.35 9.59 -17.76
CA THR A 249 27.14 10.44 -16.87
C THR A 249 27.32 9.69 -15.53
N ARG A 250 28.22 8.71 -15.44
CA ARG A 250 29.61 8.96 -15.02
C ARG A 250 29.81 10.43 -14.70
N SER A 251 29.54 10.78 -13.44
CA SER A 251 29.83 12.05 -12.78
C SER A 251 30.37 13.12 -13.73
N SER A 252 29.50 14.02 -14.18
CA SER A 252 29.92 15.32 -14.69
C SER A 252 30.51 16.03 -13.49
N VAL A 253 31.79 15.74 -13.27
CA VAL A 253 32.71 16.58 -12.52
C VAL A 253 32.47 17.97 -13.09
N ILE A 254 32.04 18.88 -12.23
CA ILE A 254 32.12 20.29 -12.52
C ILE A 254 33.59 20.52 -12.88
N SER A 255 33.86 20.70 -14.18
CA SER A 255 35.15 21.20 -14.65
C SER A 255 35.25 22.64 -14.20
N SER A 256 35.67 22.83 -12.95
CA SER A 256 36.26 24.06 -12.47
C SER A 256 37.51 23.68 -11.69
N ALA A 257 38.66 23.95 -12.33
CA ALA A 257 40.04 23.76 -11.88
C ALA A 257 40.62 22.33 -11.96
N THR A 258 41.62 22.18 -12.83
CA THR A 258 42.60 21.08 -12.85
C THR A 258 43.41 21.09 -11.55
N CYS A 259 42.89 20.47 -10.51
CA CYS A 259 43.62 20.27 -9.28
C CYS A 259 44.46 19.00 -9.37
N THR A 260 45.75 19.12 -9.08
CA THR A 260 46.70 18.01 -9.08
C THR A 260 46.68 17.20 -7.78
N SER A 261 45.96 17.66 -6.76
CA SER A 261 45.81 16.99 -5.46
C SER A 261 44.48 17.31 -4.77
N TYR A 262 43.93 16.32 -4.07
CA TYR A 262 42.72 16.46 -3.24
C TYR A 262 43.08 16.25 -1.76
N ILE A 263 42.32 16.88 -0.88
CA ILE A 263 42.39 16.59 0.56
C ILE A 263 41.82 15.18 0.78
N ALA A 264 42.44 14.38 1.65
CA ALA A 264 41.95 13.06 2.00
C ALA A 264 40.51 13.13 2.55
N ASP A 265 39.69 12.14 2.22
CA ASP A 265 38.34 12.03 2.79
C ASP A 265 38.44 11.83 4.30
N SER A 266 37.68 12.61 5.07
CA SER A 266 37.66 12.54 6.53
C SER A 266 36.59 11.59 7.07
N SER A 267 35.69 11.10 6.21
CA SER A 267 34.64 10.15 6.55
C SER A 267 34.76 8.86 5.75
N THR A 268 34.61 7.72 6.42
CA THR A 268 34.54 6.40 5.78
C THR A 268 33.26 6.20 4.96
N ASN A 269 32.24 7.03 5.19
CA ASN A 269 30.96 6.96 4.48
C ASN A 269 30.96 7.66 3.12
N CYS A 270 32.05 8.33 2.75
CA CYS A 270 32.11 9.12 1.53
C CYS A 270 31.71 8.33 0.28
N ARG A 271 32.11 7.05 0.18
CA ARG A 271 31.71 6.16 -0.93
C ARG A 271 30.19 6.00 -1.03
N ASN A 272 29.52 5.83 0.11
CA ASN A 272 28.07 5.70 0.13
C ASN A 272 27.43 7.06 -0.17
N TRP A 273 27.87 8.12 0.50
CA TRP A 273 27.35 9.47 0.32
C TRP A 273 27.50 9.99 -1.11
N SER A 274 28.61 9.73 -1.78
CA SER A 274 28.82 10.11 -3.18
C SER A 274 27.86 9.41 -4.12
N THR A 275 27.58 8.13 -3.87
CA THR A 275 26.59 7.34 -4.62
C THR A 275 25.17 7.85 -4.36
N ASN A 276 24.94 8.47 -3.19
CA ASN A 276 23.67 9.07 -2.77
C ASN A 276 23.61 10.59 -3.04
N GLY A 277 24.41 11.11 -3.97
CA GLY A 277 24.28 12.50 -4.44
C GLY A 277 24.88 13.58 -3.53
N PHE A 278 25.62 13.21 -2.47
CA PHE A 278 26.27 14.17 -1.58
C PHE A 278 27.14 15.18 -2.33
N CYS A 279 27.89 14.73 -3.33
CA CYS A 279 28.83 15.56 -4.09
C CYS A 279 28.15 16.64 -4.96
N THR A 280 26.88 16.45 -5.32
CA THR A 280 26.12 17.34 -6.20
C THR A 280 24.98 18.08 -5.48
N ASN A 281 24.70 17.70 -4.23
CA ASN A 281 23.59 18.27 -3.46
C ASN A 281 23.91 19.67 -2.94
N THR A 282 23.20 20.68 -3.46
CA THR A 282 23.35 22.10 -3.11
C THR A 282 22.93 22.46 -1.69
N PHE A 283 22.25 21.55 -0.97
CA PHE A 283 21.96 21.71 0.45
C PHE A 283 23.23 21.75 1.31
N TYR A 284 24.25 20.96 0.95
CA TYR A 284 25.56 21.04 1.58
C TYR A 284 26.39 22.12 0.88
N THR A 285 27.04 22.98 1.66
CA THR A 285 27.92 23.99 1.07
C THR A 285 29.11 23.31 0.38
N LEU A 286 29.71 23.96 -0.63
CA LEU A 286 30.92 23.46 -1.27
C LEU A 286 32.03 23.18 -0.24
N ALA A 287 32.15 24.04 0.79
CA ALA A 287 33.09 23.89 1.89
C ALA A 287 32.83 22.63 2.72
N GLN A 288 31.57 22.31 3.04
CA GLN A 288 31.20 21.08 3.74
C GLN A 288 31.47 19.83 2.92
N ARG A 289 31.12 19.85 1.62
CA ARG A 289 31.41 18.70 0.74
C ARG A 289 32.91 18.45 0.62
N ARG A 290 33.69 19.53 0.54
CA ARG A 290 35.16 19.49 0.54
C ARG A 290 35.75 19.01 1.87
N SER A 291 35.20 19.42 3.01
CA SER A 291 35.74 19.02 4.32
C SER A 291 35.55 17.53 4.61
N TYR A 292 34.44 16.94 4.13
CA TYR A 292 34.12 15.54 4.38
C TYR A 292 34.67 14.60 3.32
N CYS A 293 34.44 14.92 2.04
CA CYS A 293 34.66 13.98 0.95
C CYS A 293 35.35 14.63 -0.26
N ALA A 294 36.38 15.45 -0.03
CA ALA A 294 37.12 16.13 -1.09
C ALA A 294 37.64 15.19 -2.18
N THR A 295 38.27 14.07 -1.81
CA THR A 295 38.82 13.10 -2.78
C THR A 295 37.70 12.36 -3.49
N THR A 296 36.71 11.87 -2.73
CA THR A 296 35.57 11.14 -3.31
C THR A 296 34.72 12.02 -4.24
N CYS A 297 34.47 13.28 -3.86
CA CYS A 297 33.68 14.23 -4.65
C CYS A 297 34.49 14.99 -5.70
N ARG A 298 35.81 14.78 -5.76
CA ARG A 298 36.74 15.53 -6.62
C ARG A 298 36.63 17.05 -6.44
N ILE A 299 36.51 17.49 -5.20
CA ILE A 299 36.43 18.91 -4.83
C ILE A 299 37.78 19.35 -4.28
N CYS A 300 38.33 20.36 -4.92
CA CYS A 300 39.46 21.15 -4.46
C CYS A 300 39.01 22.60 -4.19
#